data_AF-A0A8I2DZS8-F1
#
_entry.id   AF-A0A8I2DZS8-F1
#
_cell.length_a   1.000
_cell.length_b   1.000
_cell.length_c   1.000
_cell.angle_alpha   90.00
_cell.angle_beta   90.00
_cell.angle_gamma   90.00
#
_symmetry.space_group_name_H-M   'P 1'
#
loop_
_entity.id
_entity.type
_entity.pdbx_description
1 polymer ?
#
loop_
_entity_poly.entity_id
_entity_poly.type
_entity_poly.pdbx_seq_one_letter_code
_entity_poly.pdbx_strand_id
1 'polypeptide(L)'
;MARVRARAHRWDDRGGVTVFVAVCVVALIGIIGVAVDGGGKMRATERADHVAGEAARAGGQAIDPAAAIRGESIVVKPQDAVAAAQAYLHSVGATGTVSVAADGTTLTVHTTGTYATKFLPVVGIGSMPVTGHGSATLLHGVTAPE
;
A
#
# COMPACT_ATOMS: atom_id res chain seq x y z
N MET A 1 76.64 30.41 0.65
CA MET A 1 75.39 31.14 0.37
C MET A 1 74.38 30.18 -0.24
N ALA A 2 73.45 29.62 0.56
CA ALA A 2 72.45 28.66 0.10
C ALA A 2 71.11 29.37 -0.17
N ARG A 3 70.59 29.28 -1.40
CA ARG A 3 69.27 29.79 -1.75
C ARG A 3 68.22 28.71 -1.47
N VAL A 4 67.39 28.93 -0.45
CA VAL A 4 66.21 28.11 -0.19
C VAL A 4 65.18 28.39 -1.28
N ARG A 5 64.96 27.41 -2.17
CA ARG A 5 63.82 27.43 -3.09
C ARG A 5 62.57 27.04 -2.30
N ALA A 6 61.73 28.01 -1.96
CA ALA A 6 60.38 27.75 -1.50
C ALA A 6 59.60 27.04 -2.62
N ARG A 7 59.26 25.77 -2.41
CA ARG A 7 58.29 25.06 -3.25
C ARG A 7 56.93 25.67 -2.95
N ALA A 8 56.40 26.44 -3.90
CA ALA A 8 55.00 26.85 -3.88
C ALA A 8 54.14 25.59 -3.96
N HIS A 9 53.50 25.22 -2.86
CA HIS A 9 52.44 24.22 -2.83
C HIS A 9 51.26 24.82 -3.59
N ARG A 10 51.13 24.49 -4.88
CA ARG A 10 49.90 24.76 -5.63
C ARG A 10 48.82 23.90 -4.97
N TRP A 11 47.95 24.52 -4.17
CA TRP A 11 46.66 23.91 -3.89
C TRP A 11 45.93 23.84 -5.23
N ASP A 12 45.80 22.61 -5.71
CA ASP A 12 45.13 22.29 -6.96
C ASP A 12 43.62 22.33 -6.68
N ASP A 13 42.95 23.43 -7.02
CA ASP A 13 41.49 23.59 -6.89
C ASP A 13 40.70 22.45 -7.54
N ARG A 14 41.32 21.72 -8.50
CA ARG A 14 40.78 20.49 -9.09
C ARG A 14 40.42 19.43 -8.04
N GLY A 15 41.19 19.30 -6.97
CA GLY A 15 40.94 18.33 -5.91
C GLY A 15 39.73 18.68 -5.04
N GLY A 16 39.55 19.96 -4.71
CA GLY A 16 38.41 20.42 -3.90
C GLY A 16 37.09 20.29 -4.64
N VAL A 17 37.06 20.70 -5.92
CA VAL A 17 35.85 20.58 -6.76
C VAL A 17 35.48 19.12 -6.99
N THR A 18 36.45 18.22 -7.21
CA THR A 18 36.16 16.80 -7.41
C THR A 18 35.63 16.11 -6.15
N VAL A 19 36.18 16.42 -4.97
CA VAL A 19 35.66 15.90 -3.69
C VAL A 19 34.26 16.43 -3.41
N PHE A 20 34.02 17.72 -3.61
CA PHE A 20 32.69 18.32 -3.44
C PHE A 20 31.65 17.68 -4.35
N VAL A 21 31.97 17.54 -5.65
CA VAL A 21 31.09 16.89 -6.62
C VAL A 21 30.83 15.44 -6.24
N ALA A 22 31.84 14.69 -5.78
CA ALA A 22 31.67 13.31 -5.33
C ALA A 22 30.67 13.21 -4.16
N VAL A 23 30.76 14.09 -3.16
CA VAL A 23 29.81 14.15 -2.04
C VAL A 23 28.40 14.49 -2.53
N CYS A 24 28.26 15.46 -3.43
CA CYS A 24 26.97 15.82 -4.01
C CYS A 24 26.33 14.65 -4.78
N VAL A 25 27.11 13.91 -5.56
CA VAL A 25 26.62 12.74 -6.32
C VAL A 25 26.10 11.67 -5.37
N VAL A 26 26.83 11.37 -4.29
CA VAL A 26 26.37 10.40 -3.27
C VAL A 26 25.07 10.87 -2.62
N ALA A 27 24.96 12.16 -2.28
CA ALA A 27 23.74 12.72 -1.72
C ALA A 27 22.55 12.62 -2.68
N LEU A 28 22.75 12.92 -3.97
CA LEU A 28 21.71 12.84 -5.01
C LEU A 28 21.25 11.39 -5.24
N ILE A 29 22.18 10.43 -5.25
CA ILE A 29 21.83 8.99 -5.32
C ILE A 29 20.98 8.60 -4.12
N GLY A 30 21.32 9.09 -2.92
CA GLY A 30 20.51 8.88 -1.72
C GLY A 30 19.07 9.40 -1.87
N ILE A 31 18.90 10.63 -2.36
CA ILE A 31 17.58 11.23 -2.61
C ILE A 31 16.78 10.43 -3.63
N ILE A 32 17.41 10.02 -4.74
CA ILE A 32 16.77 9.17 -5.77
C ILE A 32 16.34 7.84 -5.16
N GLY A 33 17.19 7.22 -4.34
CA GLY A 33 16.87 5.94 -3.70
C GLY A 33 15.64 6.03 -2.80
N VAL A 34 15.56 7.07 -1.97
CA VAL A 34 14.38 7.34 -1.13
C VAL A 34 13.14 7.60 -1.98
N ALA A 35 13.25 8.38 -3.06
CA ALA A 35 12.12 8.67 -3.94
C ALA A 35 11.59 7.40 -4.64
N VAL A 36 12.48 6.54 -5.14
CA VAL A 36 12.11 5.29 -5.82
C VAL A 36 11.42 4.33 -4.86
N ASP A 37 11.97 4.11 -3.67
CA ASP A 37 11.37 3.18 -2.70
C ASP A 37 10.12 3.74 -2.06
N GLY A 38 10.06 5.04 -1.79
CA GLY A 38 8.85 5.73 -1.33
C GLY A 38 7.71 5.60 -2.35
N GLY A 39 7.98 5.90 -3.61
CA GLY A 39 7.00 5.73 -4.69
C GLY A 39 6.60 4.27 -4.92
N GLY A 40 7.54 3.33 -4.77
CA GLY A 40 7.26 1.89 -4.82
C GLY A 40 6.31 1.43 -3.72
N LYS A 41 6.54 1.88 -2.47
CA LYS A 41 5.64 1.63 -1.35
C LYS A 41 4.25 2.21 -1.61
N MET A 42 4.15 3.45 -2.08
CA MET A 42 2.85 4.09 -2.38
C MET A 42 2.04 3.28 -3.39
N ARG A 43 2.66 2.86 -4.49
CA ARG A 43 2.01 2.00 -5.49
C ARG A 43 1.57 0.65 -4.92
N ALA A 44 2.37 0.08 -4.01
CA ALA A 44 2.00 -1.15 -3.32
C ALA A 44 0.80 -0.94 -2.39
N THR A 45 0.73 0.19 -1.69
CA THR A 45 -0.42 0.60 -0.88
C THR A 45 -1.67 0.82 -1.73
N GLU A 46 -1.58 1.57 -2.83
CA GLU A 46 -2.69 1.77 -3.76
C GLU A 46 -3.23 0.43 -4.29
N ARG A 47 -2.35 -0.50 -4.64
CA ARG A 47 -2.74 -1.86 -5.04
C ARG A 47 -3.46 -2.60 -3.91
N ALA A 48 -2.97 -2.50 -2.67
CA ALA A 48 -3.60 -3.12 -1.51
C ALA A 48 -5.00 -2.56 -1.23
N ASP A 49 -5.19 -1.23 -1.36
CA ASP A 49 -6.48 -0.55 -1.26
C ASP A 49 -7.43 -1.00 -2.38
N HIS A 50 -6.94 -1.11 -3.62
CA HIS A 50 -7.73 -1.61 -4.74
C HIS A 50 -8.25 -3.03 -4.51
N VAL A 51 -7.36 -3.94 -4.07
CA VAL A 51 -7.73 -5.32 -3.74
C VAL A 51 -8.74 -5.36 -2.59
N ALA A 52 -8.54 -4.56 -1.54
CA ALA A 52 -9.47 -4.48 -0.42
C ALA A 52 -10.85 -3.96 -0.86
N GLY A 53 -10.87 -2.95 -1.73
CA GLY A 53 -12.10 -2.41 -2.30
C GLY A 53 -12.84 -3.40 -3.20
N GLU A 54 -12.13 -4.18 -4.01
CA GLU A 54 -12.72 -5.23 -4.84
C GLU A 54 -13.26 -6.39 -4.00
N ALA A 55 -12.53 -6.81 -2.96
CA ALA A 55 -13.02 -7.78 -2.00
C ALA A 55 -14.32 -7.30 -1.31
N ALA A 56 -14.36 -6.03 -0.90
CA ALA A 56 -15.54 -5.44 -0.29
C ALA A 56 -16.73 -5.41 -1.26
N ARG A 57 -16.49 -5.02 -2.52
CA ARG A 57 -17.51 -5.06 -3.58
C ARG A 57 -18.01 -6.48 -3.85
N ALA A 58 -17.13 -7.47 -3.89
CA ALA A 58 -17.52 -8.87 -4.04
C ALA A 58 -18.41 -9.34 -2.88
N GLY A 59 -18.08 -8.93 -1.65
CA GLY A 59 -18.94 -9.16 -0.48
C GLY A 59 -20.32 -8.51 -0.61
N GLY A 60 -20.37 -7.26 -1.10
CA GLY A 60 -21.64 -6.56 -1.37
C GLY A 60 -22.48 -7.20 -2.48
N GLN A 61 -21.84 -7.72 -3.53
CA GLN A 61 -22.52 -8.39 -4.66
C GLN A 61 -23.10 -9.76 -4.31
N ALA A 62 -22.54 -10.45 -3.31
CA ALA A 62 -23.10 -11.69 -2.80
C ALA A 62 -24.47 -11.49 -2.13
N ILE A 63 -24.78 -10.26 -1.73
CA ILE A 63 -26.11 -9.86 -1.27
C ILE A 63 -26.92 -9.48 -2.50
N ASP A 64 -27.57 -10.49 -3.12
CA ASP A 64 -28.44 -10.28 -4.27
C ASP A 64 -29.85 -9.83 -3.82
N PRO A 65 -30.30 -8.61 -4.16
CA PRO A 65 -31.67 -8.16 -3.92
C PRO A 65 -32.73 -8.95 -4.72
N ALA A 66 -32.36 -9.76 -5.73
CA ALA A 66 -33.32 -10.58 -6.47
C ALA A 66 -33.96 -11.69 -5.62
N ALA A 67 -33.31 -12.09 -4.51
CA ALA A 67 -33.94 -12.98 -3.54
C ALA A 67 -35.14 -12.28 -2.85
N ALA A 68 -35.09 -10.95 -2.66
CA ALA A 68 -36.08 -10.14 -1.92
C ALA A 68 -37.46 -10.05 -2.60
N ILE A 69 -37.60 -10.53 -3.84
CA ILE A 69 -38.84 -10.42 -4.63
C ILE A 69 -39.95 -11.36 -4.10
N ARG A 70 -39.64 -12.35 -3.25
CA ARG A 70 -40.62 -13.36 -2.77
C ARG A 70 -41.39 -13.00 -1.49
N GLY A 71 -41.20 -11.82 -0.90
CA GLY A 71 -42.06 -11.35 0.21
C GLY A 71 -41.91 -12.12 1.54
N GLU A 72 -40.93 -13.01 1.66
CA GLU A 72 -40.55 -13.65 2.90
C GLU A 72 -39.27 -12.98 3.39
N SER A 73 -39.22 -12.56 4.66
CA SER A 73 -38.15 -11.76 5.24
C SER A 73 -36.78 -12.40 4.99
N ILE A 74 -36.08 -11.93 3.96
CA ILE A 74 -34.71 -12.34 3.74
C ILE A 74 -33.86 -11.65 4.79
N VAL A 75 -33.59 -12.42 5.84
CA VAL A 75 -32.46 -12.22 6.74
C VAL A 75 -31.23 -12.42 5.87
N VAL A 76 -30.80 -11.35 5.20
CA VAL A 76 -29.48 -11.26 4.56
C VAL A 76 -28.47 -11.73 5.59
N LYS A 77 -27.77 -12.84 5.35
CA LYS A 77 -26.78 -13.37 6.28
C LYS A 77 -25.46 -12.63 6.03
N PRO A 78 -24.98 -11.79 6.96
CA PRO A 78 -23.70 -11.10 6.78
C PRO A 78 -22.52 -12.07 6.55
N GLN A 79 -22.70 -13.35 6.93
CA GLN A 79 -21.72 -14.40 6.71
C GLN A 79 -21.49 -14.72 5.22
N ASP A 80 -22.51 -14.59 4.36
CA ASP A 80 -22.35 -14.84 2.92
C ASP A 80 -21.51 -13.73 2.26
N ALA A 81 -21.70 -12.48 2.69
CA ALA A 81 -20.90 -11.34 2.26
C ALA A 81 -19.42 -11.48 2.72
N VAL A 82 -19.20 -11.93 3.96
CA VAL A 82 -17.86 -12.22 4.48
C VAL A 82 -17.20 -13.34 3.68
N ALA A 83 -17.92 -14.44 3.42
CA ALA A 83 -17.41 -15.57 2.66
C ALA A 83 -17.03 -15.17 1.22
N ALA A 84 -17.85 -14.36 0.55
CA ALA A 84 -17.56 -13.88 -0.80
C ALA A 84 -16.34 -12.95 -0.86
N ALA A 85 -16.22 -12.01 0.10
CA ALA A 85 -15.05 -11.15 0.20
C ALA A 85 -13.76 -11.95 0.50
N GLN A 86 -13.83 -12.95 1.39
CA GLN A 86 -12.72 -13.85 1.67
C GLN A 86 -12.36 -14.71 0.45
N ALA A 87 -13.35 -15.24 -0.27
CA ALA A 87 -13.13 -16.02 -1.48
C ALA A 87 -12.42 -15.18 -2.55
N TYR A 88 -12.80 -13.91 -2.72
CA TYR A 88 -12.09 -12.99 -3.60
C TYR A 88 -10.63 -12.81 -3.17
N LEU A 89 -10.35 -12.53 -1.89
CA LEU A 89 -8.98 -12.39 -1.39
C LEU A 89 -8.13 -13.65 -1.67
N HIS A 90 -8.70 -14.83 -1.42
CA HIS A 90 -8.05 -16.11 -1.72
C HIS A 90 -7.78 -16.29 -3.23
N SER A 91 -8.73 -15.92 -4.09
CA SER A 91 -8.61 -16.07 -5.54
C SER A 91 -7.46 -15.24 -6.14
N VAL A 92 -7.16 -14.08 -5.55
CA VAL A 92 -6.07 -13.20 -5.99
C VAL A 92 -4.79 -13.38 -5.17
N GLY A 93 -4.77 -14.35 -4.24
CA GLY A 93 -3.64 -14.64 -3.36
C GLY A 93 -3.31 -13.52 -2.38
N ALA A 94 -4.27 -12.65 -2.06
CA ALA A 94 -4.08 -11.56 -1.11
C ALA A 94 -4.29 -12.03 0.33
N THR A 95 -3.52 -11.47 1.26
CA THR A 95 -3.70 -11.69 2.70
C THR A 95 -4.51 -10.55 3.28
N GLY A 96 -5.57 -10.86 4.01
CA GLY A 96 -6.41 -9.85 4.63
C GLY A 96 -7.45 -10.42 5.59
N THR A 97 -8.12 -9.52 6.29
CA THR A 97 -9.25 -9.82 7.17
C THR A 97 -10.49 -9.13 6.64
N VAL A 98 -11.64 -9.75 6.88
CA VAL A 98 -12.96 -9.23 6.52
C VAL A 98 -13.80 -9.18 7.79
N SER A 99 -14.45 -8.05 8.05
CA SER A 99 -15.35 -7.86 9.18
C SER A 99 -16.61 -7.13 8.74
N VAL A 100 -17.71 -7.36 9.46
CA VAL A 100 -18.94 -6.59 9.30
C VAL A 100 -19.13 -5.76 10.57
N ALA A 101 -19.54 -4.51 10.40
CA ALA A 101 -19.87 -3.62 11.50
C ALA A 101 -21.02 -4.20 12.35
N ALA A 102 -21.13 -3.76 13.61
CA ALA A 102 -22.15 -4.26 14.53
C ALA A 102 -23.59 -3.99 14.06
N ASP A 103 -23.78 -2.99 13.20
CA ASP A 103 -25.06 -2.68 12.55
C ASP A 103 -25.44 -3.64 11.41
N GLY A 104 -24.52 -4.53 11.00
CA GLY A 104 -24.72 -5.48 9.91
C GLY A 104 -24.67 -4.85 8.50
N THR A 105 -24.55 -3.53 8.39
CA THR A 105 -24.72 -2.77 7.14
C THR A 105 -23.41 -2.43 6.44
N THR A 106 -22.27 -2.49 7.14
CA THR A 106 -20.98 -2.13 6.54
C THR A 106 -20.03 -3.30 6.62
N LEU A 107 -19.55 -3.76 5.46
CA LEU A 107 -18.47 -4.72 5.35
C LEU A 107 -17.15 -3.98 5.13
N THR A 108 -16.15 -4.30 5.95
CA THR A 108 -14.81 -3.74 5.89
C THR A 108 -13.81 -4.85 5.59
N VAL A 109 -12.90 -4.58 4.67
CA VAL A 109 -11.79 -5.47 4.31
C VAL A 109 -10.48 -4.75 4.60
N HIS A 110 -9.59 -5.44 5.29
CA HIS A 110 -8.23 -4.98 5.54
C HIS A 110 -7.24 -5.93 4.87
N THR A 111 -6.37 -5.43 4.01
CA THR A 111 -5.33 -6.21 3.36
C THR A 111 -3.96 -5.88 3.93
N THR A 112 -3.07 -6.87 3.94
CA THR A 112 -1.69 -6.73 4.41
C THR A 112 -0.72 -7.29 3.38
N GLY A 113 0.46 -6.69 3.31
CA GLY A 113 1.51 -7.09 2.39
C GLY A 113 2.85 -6.46 2.77
N THR A 114 3.85 -6.70 1.93
CA THR A 114 5.19 -6.14 2.09
C THR A 114 5.70 -5.62 0.75
N TYR A 115 6.37 -4.48 0.80
CA TYR A 115 7.14 -3.94 -0.32
C TYR A 115 8.62 -4.22 -0.09
N ALA A 116 9.26 -4.96 -0.99
CA ALA A 116 10.72 -5.14 -0.98
C ALA A 116 11.40 -3.89 -1.52
N THR A 117 12.23 -3.26 -0.70
CA THR A 117 12.96 -2.04 -1.08
C THR A 117 14.11 -2.36 -2.04
N LYS A 118 14.45 -1.42 -2.91
CA LYS A 118 15.49 -1.57 -3.94
C LYS A 118 16.77 -0.81 -3.59
N PHE A 119 16.65 0.38 -3.01
CA PHE A 119 17.77 1.26 -2.66
C PHE A 119 18.02 1.30 -1.16
N LEU A 120 16.96 1.35 -0.36
CA LEU A 120 16.99 1.34 1.10
C LEU A 120 17.65 0.10 1.75
N PRO A 121 17.87 -1.06 1.09
CA PRO A 121 18.67 -2.13 1.70
C PRO A 121 20.09 -1.70 2.06
N VAL A 122 20.67 -0.71 1.36
CA VAL A 122 22.02 -0.18 1.65
C VAL A 122 22.13 0.46 3.03
N VAL A 123 21.01 0.91 3.60
CA VAL A 123 20.91 1.47 4.96
C VAL A 123 20.20 0.51 5.93
N GLY A 124 20.07 -0.77 5.58
CA GLY A 124 19.50 -1.81 6.43
C GLY A 124 17.99 -1.97 6.39
N ILE A 125 17.27 -1.25 5.52
CA ILE A 125 15.82 -1.37 5.37
C ILE A 125 15.54 -2.23 4.14
N GLY A 126 15.32 -3.53 4.31
CA GLY A 126 15.09 -4.49 3.21
C GLY A 126 13.63 -4.63 2.75
N SER A 127 12.67 -4.21 3.59
CA SER A 127 11.25 -4.27 3.27
C SER A 127 10.45 -3.28 4.10
N MET A 128 9.27 -2.89 3.61
CA MET A 128 8.34 -2.01 4.31
C MET A 128 6.94 -2.66 4.36
N PRO A 129 6.22 -2.57 5.48
CA PRO A 129 4.86 -3.06 5.56
C PRO A 129 3.94 -2.21 4.68
N VAL A 130 2.97 -2.89 4.07
CA VAL A 130 1.91 -2.32 3.24
C VAL A 130 0.58 -2.78 3.80
N THR A 131 -0.33 -1.84 3.96
CA THR A 131 -1.71 -2.10 4.36
C THR A 131 -2.65 -1.47 3.35
N GLY A 132 -3.81 -2.10 3.17
CA GLY A 132 -4.89 -1.57 2.36
C GLY A 132 -6.24 -1.72 3.06
N HIS A 133 -7.19 -0.86 2.69
CA HIS A 133 -8.52 -0.80 3.31
C HIS A 133 -9.59 -0.61 2.24
N GLY A 134 -10.71 -1.32 2.39
CA GLY A 134 -11.86 -1.18 1.52
C GLY A 134 -13.13 -1.44 2.30
N SER A 135 -14.22 -0.80 1.91
CA SER A 135 -15.53 -1.01 2.53
C SER A 135 -16.65 -1.02 1.49
N ALA A 136 -17.75 -1.69 1.85
CA ALA A 136 -18.97 -1.73 1.08
C ALA A 136 -20.18 -1.69 2.00
N THR A 137 -21.24 -1.01 1.56
CA THR A 137 -22.53 -1.01 2.25
C THR A 137 -23.37 -2.20 1.79
N LEU A 138 -23.77 -3.02 2.75
CA LEU A 138 -24.67 -4.16 2.60
C LEU A 138 -26.11 -3.66 2.68
N LEU A 139 -26.80 -3.66 1.53
CA LEU A 139 -28.21 -3.27 1.48
C LEU A 139 -29.07 -4.34 2.18
N HIS A 140 -29.88 -3.90 3.15
CA HIS A 140 -30.96 -4.71 3.72
C HIS A 140 -32.25 -4.42 2.93
N GLY A 141 -33.07 -5.44 2.70
CA GLY A 141 -34.37 -5.27 2.07
C GLY A 141 -35.18 -4.19 2.81
N VAL A 142 -35.59 -3.15 2.08
CA VAL A 142 -36.48 -2.10 2.61
C VAL A 142 -37.78 -2.78 3.04
N THR A 143 -38.14 -2.67 4.33
CA THR A 143 -39.49 -2.96 4.79
C THR A 143 -40.45 -1.99 4.10
N ALA A 144 -41.38 -2.50 3.29
CA ALA A 144 -42.40 -1.68 2.67
C ALA A 144 -43.22 -0.93 3.76
N PRO A 145 -43.58 0.34 3.55
CA PRO A 145 -44.49 1.06 4.44
C PRO A 145 -45.92 0.50 4.32
N GLU A 146 -46.65 0.46 5.45
CA GLU A 146 -48.09 0.17 5.52
C GLU A 146 -48.93 1.16 4.71
#